data_AF-A0A968TU02-F1
#
_entry.id   AF-A0A968TU02-F1
#
_cell.length_a   1.000
_cell.length_b   1.000
_cell.length_c   1.000
_cell.angle_alpha   90.00
_cell.angle_beta   90.00
_cell.angle_gamma   90.00
#
_symmetry.space_group_name_H-M   'P 1'
#
loop_
_entity.id
_entity.type
_entity.pdbx_description
1 polymer ?
#
loop_
_entity_poly.entity_id
_entity_poly.type
_entity_poly.pdbx_seq_one_letter_code
_entity_poly.pdbx_strand_id
1 'polypeptide(L)'
;MSEPDEYSQAFGTLYRNGVRFVVIGVGGANFYARVHQTLFFTQDRDVFLPAAPENLLRCWETLTAAGWKLWAGAEPLDLPMVDLSGETQRQVVIAPGTPADLS
;
A
#
# COMPACT_ATOMS: atom_id res chain seq x y z
N MET A 1 -17.49 2.94 -16.89
CA MET A 1 -16.62 2.61 -15.75
C MET A 1 -15.61 3.73 -15.63
N SER A 2 -15.51 4.39 -14.48
CA SER A 2 -14.44 5.36 -14.21
C SER A 2 -13.09 4.63 -14.19
N GLU A 3 -12.02 5.30 -14.59
CA GLU A 3 -10.67 4.74 -14.47
C GLU A 3 -10.38 4.36 -13.00
N PRO A 4 -9.65 3.26 -12.76
CA PRO A 4 -9.25 2.89 -11.40
C PRO A 4 -8.34 3.98 -10.84
N ASP A 5 -8.60 4.41 -9.60
CA ASP A 5 -7.73 5.34 -8.91
C ASP A 5 -6.32 4.76 -8.72
N GLU A 6 -5.33 5.62 -8.48
CA GLU A 6 -3.92 5.25 -8.42
C GLU A 6 -3.64 4.15 -7.38
N TYR A 7 -4.37 4.11 -6.27
CA TYR A 7 -4.23 3.04 -5.28
C TYR A 7 -4.80 1.71 -5.77
N SER A 8 -5.96 1.74 -6.43
CA SER A 8 -6.52 0.55 -7.08
C SER A 8 -5.55 -0.03 -8.13
N GLN A 9 -4.83 0.83 -8.87
CA GLN A 9 -3.78 0.40 -9.79
C GLN A 9 -2.59 -0.23 -9.07
N ALA A 10 -2.12 0.38 -7.97
CA ALA A 10 -1.04 -0.16 -7.15
C ALA A 10 -1.37 -1.54 -6.56
N PHE A 11 -2.58 -1.73 -6.02
CA PHE A 11 -3.05 -3.02 -5.52
C PHE A 11 -3.15 -4.07 -6.63
N GLY A 12 -3.63 -3.67 -7.81
CA GLY A 12 -3.61 -4.54 -8.98
C GLY A 12 -2.19 -4.98 -9.35
N THR A 13 -1.22 -4.08 -9.27
CA THR A 13 0.20 -4.38 -9.55
C THR A 13 0.80 -5.32 -8.50
N LEU A 14 0.54 -5.08 -7.21
CA LEU A 14 0.94 -5.99 -6.13
C LEU A 14 0.36 -7.41 -6.33
N TYR A 15 -0.94 -7.49 -6.61
CA TYR A 15 -1.64 -8.75 -6.83
C TYR A 15 -1.05 -9.52 -8.02
N ARG A 16 -0.86 -8.85 -9.17
CA ARG A 16 -0.28 -9.46 -10.38
C ARG A 16 1.15 -9.96 -10.19
N ASN A 17 1.92 -9.31 -9.32
CA ASN A 17 3.28 -9.73 -8.99
C ASN A 17 3.32 -10.76 -7.85
N GLY A 18 2.19 -11.31 -7.40
CA GLY A 18 2.16 -12.37 -6.40
C GLY A 18 2.54 -11.89 -4.99
N VAL A 19 2.30 -10.61 -4.69
CA VAL A 19 2.37 -10.10 -3.32
C VAL A 19 1.09 -10.47 -2.61
N ARG A 20 1.22 -11.08 -1.43
CA ARG A 20 0.10 -11.39 -0.53
C ARG A 20 -0.11 -10.20 0.39
N PHE A 21 -1.31 -9.63 0.37
CA PHE A 21 -1.70 -8.53 1.24
C PHE A 21 -3.21 -8.54 1.48
N VAL A 22 -3.63 -7.84 2.52
CA VAL A 22 -5.03 -7.47 2.75
C VAL A 22 -5.09 -5.95 2.82
N VAL A 23 -6.05 -5.35 2.12
CA VAL A 23 -6.32 -3.91 2.27
C VAL A 23 -7.08 -3.71 3.58
N ILE A 24 -6.55 -2.87 4.46
CA ILE A 24 -7.10 -2.59 5.78
C ILE A 24 -7.38 -1.09 5.94
N GLY A 25 -7.72 -0.67 7.15
CA GLY A 25 -7.98 0.74 7.45
C GLY A 25 -9.29 1.27 6.85
N VAL A 26 -9.51 2.57 7.03
CA VAL A 26 -10.76 3.24 6.63
C VAL A 26 -10.93 3.21 5.11
N GLY A 27 -9.84 3.36 4.35
CA GLY A 27 -9.86 3.20 2.89
C GLY A 27 -10.22 1.77 2.44
N GLY A 28 -9.80 0.77 3.22
CA GLY A 28 -10.14 -0.65 2.99
C GLY A 28 -11.63 -0.95 3.16
N ALA A 29 -12.31 -0.28 4.10
CA ALA A 29 -13.74 -0.47 4.34
C ALA A 29 -14.59 -0.24 3.07
N ASN A 30 -14.16 0.65 2.18
CA ASN A 30 -14.84 0.91 0.91
C ASN A 30 -14.89 -0.31 -0.01
N PHE A 31 -13.93 -1.24 0.06
CA PHE A 31 -13.94 -2.47 -0.74
C PHE A 31 -14.97 -3.48 -0.27
N TYR A 32 -15.39 -3.38 1.00
CA TYR A 32 -16.35 -4.30 1.62
C TYR A 32 -17.74 -3.68 1.82
N ALA A 33 -17.91 -2.40 1.49
CA ALA A 33 -19.20 -1.71 1.55
C ALA A 33 -20.16 -2.28 0.49
N ARG A 34 -21.24 -2.93 0.94
CA ARG A 34 -22.26 -3.53 0.06
C ARG A 34 -23.18 -2.51 -0.62
N VAL A 35 -23.22 -1.28 -0.13
CA VAL A 35 -24.08 -0.21 -0.64
C VAL A 35 -23.25 1.07 -0.78
N HIS A 36 -23.11 1.59 -2.00
CA HIS A 36 -22.27 2.74 -2.35
C HIS A 36 -22.71 4.10 -1.76
N GLN A 37 -23.67 4.12 -0.83
CA GLN A 37 -24.24 5.36 -0.30
C GLN A 37 -23.32 6.09 0.69
N THR A 38 -22.24 5.46 1.16
CA THR A 38 -21.24 6.13 1.99
C THR A 38 -19.85 5.58 1.63
N LEU A 39 -19.08 6.39 0.91
CA LEU A 39 -17.65 6.15 0.68
C LEU A 39 -16.84 7.03 1.64
N PHE A 40 -15.83 6.43 2.27
CA PHE A 40 -14.85 7.18 3.05
C PHE A 40 -13.75 7.71 2.13
N PHE A 41 -13.52 9.01 2.14
CA PHE A 41 -12.40 9.63 1.43
C PHE A 41 -11.23 9.79 2.41
N THR A 42 -10.18 8.98 2.23
CA THR A 42 -8.94 9.08 3.01
C THR A 42 -7.77 9.43 2.09
N GLN A 43 -6.78 10.12 2.66
CA GLN A 43 -5.58 10.58 1.94
C GLN A 43 -4.58 9.45 1.68
N ASP A 44 -4.74 8.33 2.36
CA ASP A 44 -3.86 7.18 2.36
C ASP A 44 -4.66 5.88 2.23
N ARG A 45 -3.92 4.79 1.98
CA ARG A 45 -4.43 3.44 2.04
C ARG A 45 -3.47 2.55 2.80
N ASP A 46 -4.04 1.67 3.58
CA ASP A 46 -3.30 0.76 4.44
C ASP A 46 -3.33 -0.66 3.87
N VAL A 47 -2.17 -1.32 3.89
CA VAL A 47 -2.06 -2.73 3.56
C VAL A 47 -1.38 -3.49 4.68
N PHE A 48 -1.94 -4.67 4.96
CA PHE A 48 -1.36 -5.64 5.86
C PHE A 48 -0.62 -6.71 5.07
N LEU A 49 0.64 -6.94 5.39
CA LEU A 49 1.45 -8.01 4.82
C LEU A 49 1.60 -9.14 5.84
N PRO A 50 1.47 -10.41 5.44
CA PRO A 50 1.85 -11.54 6.30
C PRO A 50 3.35 -11.45 6.64
N ALA A 51 3.72 -11.95 7.83
CA ALA A 51 5.10 -12.02 8.32
C ALA A 51 5.98 -13.01 7.52
N ALA A 52 6.28 -12.65 6.28
CA ALA A 52 7.08 -13.41 5.34
C ALA A 52 8.08 -12.45 4.66
N PRO A 53 9.39 -12.53 4.99
CA PRO A 53 10.40 -11.59 4.48
C PRO A 53 10.43 -11.49 2.95
N GLU A 54 10.27 -12.61 2.26
CA GLU A 54 10.21 -12.68 0.80
C GLU A 54 8.99 -11.97 0.22
N ASN A 55 7.87 -11.95 0.95
CA ASN A 55 6.67 -11.24 0.53
C ASN A 55 6.81 -9.73 0.72
N LEU A 56 7.48 -9.31 1.80
CA LEU A 56 7.82 -7.91 2.04
C LEU A 56 8.79 -7.39 0.97
N LEU A 57 9.87 -8.12 0.68
CA LEU A 57 10.82 -7.74 -0.38
C LEU A 57 10.14 -7.63 -1.74
N ARG A 58 9.27 -8.58 -2.08
CA ARG A 58 8.50 -8.52 -3.32
C ARG A 58 7.55 -7.32 -3.37
N CYS A 59 6.91 -7.00 -2.24
CA CYS A 59 6.07 -5.81 -2.12
C CYS A 59 6.88 -4.54 -2.39
N TRP A 60 8.04 -4.40 -1.74
CA TRP A 60 8.96 -3.29 -1.93
C TRP A 60 9.37 -3.17 -3.40
N GLU A 61 9.98 -4.20 -3.97
CA GLU A 61 10.46 -4.21 -5.35
C GLU A 61 9.36 -3.87 -6.34
N THR A 62 8.16 -4.42 -6.14
CA THR A 62 7.00 -4.18 -7.01
C THR A 62 6.55 -2.72 -6.99
N LEU A 63 6.47 -2.11 -5.80
CA LEU A 63 6.02 -0.72 -5.66
C LEU A 63 7.07 0.27 -6.17
N THR A 64 8.35 0.06 -5.85
CA THR A 64 9.44 0.89 -6.36
C THR A 64 9.54 0.79 -7.88
N ALA A 65 9.43 -0.41 -8.47
CA ALA A 65 9.41 -0.58 -9.92
C ALA A 65 8.19 0.07 -10.59
N ALA A 66 7.08 0.23 -9.85
CA ALA A 66 5.90 0.95 -10.29
C ALA A 66 5.96 2.47 -10.03
N GLY A 67 7.10 3.00 -9.57
CA GLY A 67 7.34 4.43 -9.37
C GLY A 67 6.88 4.99 -8.02
N TRP A 68 6.52 4.14 -7.05
CA TRP A 68 6.14 4.59 -5.72
C TRP A 68 7.40 4.85 -4.86
N LYS A 69 7.37 5.95 -4.11
CA LYS A 69 8.33 6.23 -3.04
C LYS A 69 7.83 5.59 -1.75
N LEU A 70 8.69 4.87 -1.04
CA LEU A 70 8.32 4.10 0.15
C LEU A 70 8.92 4.74 1.41
N TRP A 71 8.24 4.55 2.55
CA TRP A 71 8.66 5.11 3.85
C TRP A 71 8.40 4.11 4.98
N ALA A 72 9.31 4.08 5.95
CA ALA A 72 9.17 3.41 7.25
C ALA A 72 9.11 4.51 8.33
N GLY A 73 7.88 4.83 8.77
CA GLY A 73 7.68 5.98 9.66
C GLY A 73 8.10 7.28 8.96
N ALA A 74 9.11 7.95 9.52
CA ALA A 74 9.66 9.20 8.99
C ALA A 74 10.97 9.01 8.20
N GLU A 75 11.31 7.77 7.83
CA GLU A 75 12.50 7.46 7.05
C GLU A 75 12.11 6.89 5.68
N PRO A 76 12.69 7.35 4.56
CA PRO A 76 12.43 6.77 3.27
C PRO A 76 13.00 5.34 3.19
N LEU A 77 12.19 4.41 2.70
CA LEU A 77 12.60 3.04 2.37
C LEU A 77 13.15 3.03 0.93
N ASP A 78 14.37 3.53 0.76
CA ASP A 78 15.16 3.37 -0.47
C ASP A 78 16.65 3.18 -0.13
N LEU A 79 17.38 2.46 -1.01
CA LEU A 79 18.85 2.55 -1.14
C LEU A 79 19.23 4.04 -1.33
N PRO A 80 20.41 4.52 -0.91
CA PRO A 80 20.64 5.94 -0.65
C PRO A 80 20.39 6.81 -1.88
N MET A 81 19.21 7.40 -1.97
CA MET A 81 18.87 8.41 -2.97
C MET A 81 18.81 9.76 -2.26
N VAL A 82 19.81 10.59 -2.51
CA VAL A 82 19.79 12.00 -2.17
C VAL A 82 18.82 12.68 -3.14
N ASP A 83 17.57 12.89 -2.74
CA ASP A 83 16.60 13.69 -3.51
C ASP A 83 16.65 15.15 -3.02
N LEU A 84 17.14 16.05 -3.88
CA LEU A 84 17.26 17.50 -3.63
C LEU A 84 16.04 18.29 -4.12
N SER A 85 14.93 17.64 -4.47
CA SER A 85 13.74 18.32 -5.00
C SER A 85 12.54 18.16 -4.07
N GLY A 86 12.22 19.26 -3.38
CA GLY A 86 11.11 19.34 -2.44
C GLY A 86 9.76 19.39 -3.15
N GLU A 87 9.11 18.25 -3.36
CA GLU A 87 7.69 18.16 -3.70
C GLU A 87 7.00 16.99 -2.96
N THR A 88 5.73 17.23 -2.62
CA THR A 88 4.86 16.46 -1.72
C THR A 88 4.69 14.99 -2.15
N GLN A 89 4.92 14.05 -1.23
CA GLN A 89 5.09 12.63 -1.51
C GLN A 89 3.85 11.78 -1.16
N ARG A 90 3.53 10.81 -2.02
CA ARG A 90 2.46 9.83 -1.86
C ARG A 90 2.92 8.72 -0.90
N GLN A 91 2.21 8.53 0.21
CA GLN A 91 2.58 7.56 1.26
C GLN A 91 1.67 6.32 1.20
N VAL A 92 2.26 5.13 1.29
CA VAL A 92 1.57 3.87 1.59
C VAL A 92 2.07 3.39 2.94
N VAL A 93 1.17 3.25 3.91
CA VAL A 93 1.52 2.78 5.25
C VAL A 93 1.47 1.25 5.26
N ILE A 94 2.63 0.63 5.47
CA ILE A 94 2.76 -0.82 5.61
C ILE A 94 2.87 -1.13 7.10
N ALA A 95 1.84 -1.73 7.68
CA ALA A 95 1.89 -2.21 9.05
C ALA A 95 2.38 -3.67 9.07
N PRO A 96 3.42 -4.01 9.86
CA PRO A 96 3.78 -5.41 10.09
C PRO A 96 2.70 -6.08 10.94
N GLY A 97 2.41 -7.35 10.66
CA GLY A 97 1.42 -8.13 11.39
C GLY A 97 1.95 -9.42 11.97
N THR A 98 1.36 -9.87 13.08
CA THR A 98 1.58 -11.21 13.60
C THR A 98 0.41 -12.14 13.24
N PRO A 99 0.62 -13.47 13.15
CA PRO A 99 -0.46 -14.41 12.82
C PRO A 99 -1.66 -14.38 13.77
N ALA A 100 -1.50 -13.82 14.96
CA ALA A 100 -2.54 -13.72 15.98
C ALA A 100 -3.55 -12.58 15.74
N ASP A 101 -3.27 -11.65 14.82
CA ASP A 101 -4.12 -10.47 14.58
C ASP A 101 -5.28 -10.75 13.59
N LEU A 102 -5.47 -12.01 13.19
CA LEU A 102 -6.50 -12.46 12.25
C LEU A 102 -7.47 -13.51 12.83
N SER A 103 -7.47 -13.71 14.15
CA SER A 103 -8.40 -14.62 14.86
C SER A 103 -9.55 -13.88 15.52
#